data_AF-A0A9E5BR44-F1
#
_entry.id   AF-A0A9E5BR44-F1
#
_cell.length_a   1.000
_cell.length_b   1.000
_cell.length_c   1.000
_cell.angle_alpha   90.00
_cell.angle_beta   90.00
_cell.angle_gamma   90.00
#
_symmetry.space_group_name_H-M   'P 1'
#
loop_
_entity.id
_entity.type
_entity.pdbx_description
1 polymer ?
#
loop_
_entity_poly.entity_id
_entity_poly.type
_entity_poly.pdbx_seq_one_letter_code
_entity_poly.pdbx_strand_id
1 'polypeptide(L)'
;MAAQRPSARASVLRSALLISPFLAVTLGFIVFLLFDAAAEGASGRRIVGLVLVSSVAFLLGYQVIQSVRDLFSQTVETVGIVERRWSRSDFFLFRNSYVFVGKDV
;
A
#
# COMPACT_ATOMS: atom_id res chain seq x y z
N MET A 1 -0.03 -33.07 -6.88
CA MET A 1 -1.07 -32.12 -6.40
C MET A 1 -0.59 -30.71 -6.68
N ALA A 2 -1.22 -29.99 -7.61
CA ALA A 2 -0.92 -28.58 -7.83
C ALA A 2 -1.36 -27.81 -6.58
N ALA A 3 -0.44 -27.11 -5.91
CA ALA A 3 -0.78 -26.29 -4.76
C ALA A 3 -1.86 -25.27 -5.16
N GLN A 4 -3.00 -25.26 -4.46
CA GLN A 4 -4.03 -24.25 -4.61
C GLN A 4 -3.38 -22.89 -4.37
N ARG A 5 -3.18 -22.11 -5.44
CA ARG A 5 -2.67 -20.75 -5.30
C ARG A 5 -3.74 -19.94 -4.58
N PRO A 6 -3.42 -19.24 -3.49
CA PRO A 6 -4.39 -18.34 -2.87
C PRO A 6 -4.91 -17.38 -3.94
N SER A 7 -6.22 -17.15 -3.93
CA SER A 7 -6.87 -16.21 -4.85
C SER A 7 -6.09 -14.89 -4.87
N ALA A 8 -5.77 -14.36 -6.05
CA ALA A 8 -5.02 -13.11 -6.19
C ALA A 8 -5.66 -11.98 -5.35
N ARG A 9 -6.99 -11.95 -5.29
CA ARG A 9 -7.76 -11.03 -4.46
C ARG A 9 -7.55 -11.22 -2.96
N ALA A 10 -7.41 -12.46 -2.48
CA ALA A 10 -7.12 -12.74 -1.08
C ALA A 10 -5.74 -12.22 -0.67
N SER A 11 -4.75 -12.27 -1.58
CA SER A 11 -3.42 -11.68 -1.34
C SER A 11 -3.47 -10.16 -1.25
N VAL A 12 -4.23 -9.50 -2.13
CA VAL A 12 -4.42 -8.03 -2.09
C VAL A 12 -5.18 -7.63 -0.82
N LEU A 13 -6.25 -8.37 -0.47
CA LEU A 13 -7.03 -8.11 0.74
C LEU A 13 -6.17 -8.21 2.01
N ARG A 14 -5.34 -9.25 2.11
CA ARG A 14 -4.40 -9.40 3.22
C ARG A 14 -3.44 -8.22 3.32
N SER A 15 -2.91 -7.76 2.20
CA SER A 15 -1.99 -6.63 2.15
C SER A 15 -2.69 -5.33 2.61
N ALA A 16 -3.91 -5.08 2.14
CA ALA A 16 -4.73 -3.96 2.56
C ALA A 16 -5.01 -4.00 4.08
N LEU A 17 -5.42 -5.15 4.62
CA LEU A 17 -5.71 -5.32 6.04
C LEU A 17 -4.48 -5.17 6.94
N LEU A 18 -3.29 -5.57 6.46
CA LEU A 18 -2.05 -5.42 7.22
C LEU A 18 -1.59 -3.96 7.31
N ILE A 19 -1.74 -3.17 6.23
CA ILE A 19 -1.27 -1.78 6.19
C ILE A 19 -2.27 -0.81 6.82
N SER A 20 -3.57 -1.05 6.65
CA SER A 20 -4.64 -0.11 7.06
C SER A 20 -4.56 0.33 8.54
N PRO A 21 -4.27 -0.54 9.52
CA PRO A 21 -4.12 -0.12 10.92
C PRO A 21 -2.99 0.87 11.13
N PHE A 22 -1.85 0.71 10.44
CA PHE A 22 -0.74 1.65 10.53
C PHE A 22 -1.14 3.02 9.98
N LEU A 23 -1.88 3.06 8.87
CA LEU A 23 -2.42 4.32 8.34
C LEU A 23 -3.37 4.97 9.34
N ALA A 24 -4.31 4.21 9.92
CA ALA A 24 -5.28 4.72 10.89
C ALA A 24 -4.59 5.33 12.12
N VAL A 25 -3.60 4.64 12.70
CA VAL A 25 -2.81 5.16 13.82
C VAL A 25 -2.05 6.42 13.41
N THR A 26 -1.42 6.43 12.23
CA THR A 26 -0.67 7.59 11.74
C THR A 26 -1.57 8.81 11.54
N LEU A 27 -2.76 8.62 10.96
CA LEU A 27 -3.75 9.69 10.80
C LEU A 27 -4.25 10.20 12.15
N GLY A 28 -4.51 9.31 13.10
CA GLY A 28 -4.86 9.68 14.49
C GLY A 28 -3.78 10.53 15.15
N PHE A 29 -2.50 10.19 14.93
CA PHE A 29 -1.38 10.97 15.44
C PHE A 29 -1.26 12.35 14.77
N ILE A 30 -1.53 12.47 13.47
CA ILE A 30 -1.60 13.77 12.78
C ILE A 30 -2.69 14.64 13.39
N VAL A 31 -3.89 14.09 13.58
CA VAL A 31 -5.01 14.81 14.20
C VAL A 31 -4.63 15.28 15.60
N PHE A 32 -4.02 14.41 16.41
CA PHE A 32 -3.50 14.77 17.73
C PHE A 32 -2.51 15.93 17.67
N LEU A 33 -1.51 15.88 16.79
CA LEU A 33 -0.51 16.95 16.64
C LEU A 33 -1.13 18.29 16.19
N LEU A 34 -2.16 18.24 15.35
CA LEU A 34 -2.88 19.44 14.92
C LEU A 34 -3.66 20.06 16.08
N PHE A 35 -4.34 19.26 16.90
CA PHE A 35 -5.04 19.74 18.10
C PHE A 35 -4.07 20.31 19.13
N ASP A 36 -2.96 19.64 19.39
CA ASP A 36 -1.91 20.11 20.31
C ASP A 36 -1.31 21.45 19.84
N ALA A 37 -1.01 21.57 18.54
CA ALA A 37 -0.51 22.82 17.96
C ALA A 37 -1.54 23.95 17.98
N ALA A 38 -2.83 23.64 17.88
CA ALA A 38 -3.90 24.64 17.99
C ALA A 38 -4.09 25.13 19.43
N ALA A 39 -3.91 24.27 20.43
CA ALA A 39 -4.08 24.60 21.84
C ALA A 39 -2.86 25.33 22.43
N GLU A 40 -1.65 24.86 22.12
CA GLU A 40 -0.40 25.34 22.74
C GLU A 40 0.50 26.14 21.77
N GLY A 41 0.05 26.35 20.54
CA GLY A 41 0.79 27.05 19.50
C GLY A 41 1.79 26.16 18.74
N ALA A 42 2.17 26.62 17.54
CA ALA A 42 3.11 25.90 16.68
C ALA A 42 4.57 26.19 17.10
N SER A 43 5.28 25.16 17.56
CA SER A 43 6.74 25.20 17.74
C SER A 43 7.46 24.55 16.55
N GLY A 44 8.72 24.91 16.30
CA GLY A 44 9.51 24.31 15.22
C GLY A 44 9.56 22.77 15.30
N ARG A 45 9.67 22.21 16.51
CA ARG A 45 9.62 20.75 16.74
C ARG A 45 8.29 20.14 16.30
N ARG A 46 7.16 20.79 16.59
CA ARG A 46 5.82 20.33 16.18
C ARG A 46 5.67 20.35 14.66
N ILE A 47 6.13 21.41 14.01
CA ILE A 47 6.08 21.53 12.54
C ILE A 47 6.89 20.41 11.89
N VAL A 48 8.12 20.17 12.35
CA VAL A 48 8.96 19.08 11.84
C VAL A 48 8.29 17.72 12.06
N GLY A 49 7.74 17.47 13.25
CA GLY A 49 6.99 16.25 13.55
C GLY A 49 5.79 16.07 12.60
N LEU A 50 5.00 17.12 12.39
CA LEU A 50 3.85 17.09 11.49
C LEU A 50 4.25 16.75 10.05
N VAL A 51 5.33 17.34 9.54
CA VAL A 51 5.84 17.06 8.19
C VAL A 51 6.28 15.61 8.04
N LEU A 52 7.05 15.09 9.01
CA LEU A 52 7.55 13.72 8.97
C LEU A 52 6.40 12.71 9.04
N VAL A 53 5.48 12.87 9.99
CA VAL A 53 4.33 11.98 10.17
C VAL A 53 3.40 12.06 8.95
N SER A 54 3.17 13.26 8.41
CA SER A 54 2.36 13.44 7.20
C SER A 54 2.99 12.76 5.98
N SER A 55 4.32 12.79 5.87
CA SER A 55 5.04 12.08 4.80
C SER A 55 4.85 10.56 4.91
N VAL A 56 4.93 10.01 6.13
CA VAL A 56 4.65 8.59 6.38
C VAL A 56 3.18 8.25 6.07
N ALA A 57 2.24 9.09 6.52
CA ALA A 57 0.81 8.90 6.23
C ALA A 57 0.53 8.93 4.73
N PHE A 58 1.20 9.80 3.97
CA PHE A 58 1.08 9.85 2.52
C PHE A 58 1.52 8.55 1.85
N LEU A 59 2.67 7.99 2.27
CA LEU A 59 3.17 6.71 1.74
C LEU A 59 2.27 5.53 2.11
N LEU A 60 1.77 5.47 3.34
CA LEU A 60 0.82 4.45 3.78
C LEU A 60 -0.52 4.60 3.05
N GLY A 61 -1.01 5.83 2.90
CA GLY A 61 -2.23 6.17 2.17
C GLY A 61 -2.17 5.72 0.72
N TYR A 62 -1.05 5.99 0.04
CA TYR A 62 -0.81 5.51 -1.32
C TYR A 62 -0.95 3.98 -1.42
N GLN A 63 -0.33 3.23 -0.51
CA GLN A 63 -0.40 1.76 -0.52
C GLN A 63 -1.80 1.23 -0.25
N VAL A 64 -2.54 1.81 0.69
CA VAL A 64 -3.93 1.42 0.99
C VAL A 64 -4.84 1.73 -0.20
N ILE A 65 -4.75 2.94 -0.76
CA ILE A 65 -5.56 3.35 -1.93
C ILE A 65 -5.28 2.43 -3.12
N GLN A 66 -4.02 2.11 -3.40
CA GLN A 66 -3.66 1.18 -4.47
C GLN A 66 -4.26 -0.21 -4.22
N SER A 67 -4.12 -0.75 -3.01
CA SER A 67 -4.67 -2.07 -2.67
C SER A 67 -6.21 -2.11 -2.80
N VAL A 68 -6.89 -1.04 -2.40
CA VAL A 68 -8.34 -0.91 -2.55
C VAL A 68 -8.74 -0.84 -4.03
N ARG A 69 -8.04 -0.04 -4.84
CA ARG A 69 -8.28 0.03 -6.29
C ARG A 69 -8.09 -1.32 -6.95
N ASP A 70 -7.05 -2.06 -6.58
CA ASP A 70 -6.77 -3.39 -7.12
C ASP A 70 -7.86 -4.40 -6.73
N LEU A 71 -8.43 -4.31 -5.53
CA LEU A 71 -9.56 -5.17 -5.11
C LEU A 71 -10.82 -4.96 -5.96
N PHE A 72 -11.07 -3.73 -6.41
CA PHE A 72 -12.22 -3.37 -7.24
C PHE A 72 -11.95 -3.47 -8.74
N SER A 73 -10.70 -3.69 -9.15
CA SER A 73 -10.33 -3.84 -10.55
C SER A 73 -10.82 -5.18 -11.13
N GLN A 74 -11.13 -5.19 -12.42
CA GLN A 74 -11.43 -6.43 -13.13
C GLN A 74 -10.13 -7.21 -13.35
N THR A 75 -10.11 -8.46 -12.94
CA THR A 75 -9.01 -9.39 -13.21
C THR A 75 -9.07 -9.77 -14.68
N VAL A 76 -8.04 -9.42 -15.44
CA VAL A 76 -7.88 -9.82 -16.83
C VAL A 76 -6.94 -11.02 -16.86
N GLU A 77 -7.41 -12.13 -17.43
CA GLU A 77 -6.52 -13.24 -17.77
C GLU A 77 -5.86 -12.95 -19.11
N THR A 78 -4.54 -13.10 -19.18
CA THR A 78 -3.78 -12.95 -20.42
C THR A 78 -2.91 -14.18 -20.59
N VAL A 79 -3.02 -14.82 -21.75
CA VAL A 79 -2.21 -15.97 -22.15
C VAL A 79 -1.22 -15.49 -23.21
N GLY A 80 0.04 -15.89 -23.06
CA GLY A 80 1.11 -15.55 -24.00
C GLY A 80 2.46 -15.96 -23.44
N ILE A 81 3.51 -15.79 -24.24
CA ILE A 81 4.88 -16.10 -23.81
C ILE A 81 5.34 -15.05 -22.81
N VAL A 82 5.80 -15.50 -21.65
CA VAL A 82 6.42 -14.63 -20.64
C VAL A 82 7.81 -14.24 -21.13
N GLU A 83 7.94 -13.04 -21.69
CA GLU A 83 9.23 -12.53 -22.14
C GLU A 83 10.10 -12.08 -20.96
N ARG A 84 9.47 -11.45 -19.96
CA ARG A 84 10.21 -10.93 -18.79
C ARG A 84 9.38 -10.96 -17.52
N ARG A 85 10.01 -11.38 -16.43
CA ARG A 85 9.42 -11.37 -15.09
C ARG A 85 10.29 -10.56 -14.15
N TRP A 86 9.71 -9.57 -13.48
CA TRP A 86 10.32 -8.86 -12.37
C TRP A 86 9.54 -9.15 -11.09
N SER A 87 10.24 -9.65 -10.07
CA SER A 87 9.67 -9.71 -8.72
C SER A 87 10.18 -8.51 -7.92
N ARG A 88 9.25 -7.68 -7.45
CA ARG A 88 9.51 -6.79 -6.32
C ARG A 88 9.16 -7.56 -5.06
N SER A 89 10.14 -8.24 -4.48
CA SER A 89 10.02 -8.75 -3.11
C SER A 89 10.57 -7.70 -2.18
N ASP A 90 9.76 -6.70 -1.84
CA ASP A 90 10.14 -5.76 -0.81
C ASP A 90 9.74 -6.37 0.54
N PHE A 91 10.77 -6.78 1.28
CA PHE A 91 10.79 -7.09 2.72
C PHE A 91 9.52 -7.73 3.31
N PHE A 92 9.48 -9.07 3.39
CA PHE A 92 8.54 -9.94 4.15
C PHE A 92 7.01 -9.73 4.02
N LEU A 93 6.52 -8.58 3.55
CA LEU A 93 5.14 -8.14 3.60
C LEU A 93 4.54 -7.96 2.20
N PHE A 94 5.36 -7.65 1.18
CA PHE A 94 4.88 -7.37 -0.17
C PHE A 94 5.53 -8.28 -1.21
N ARG A 95 4.71 -9.11 -1.87
CA ARG A 95 5.12 -9.90 -3.03
C ARG A 95 4.38 -9.39 -4.26
N ASN A 96 5.00 -8.44 -4.96
CA ASN A 96 4.50 -7.97 -6.25
C ASN A 96 5.32 -8.61 -7.37
N SER A 97 4.65 -9.14 -8.37
CA SER A 97 5.27 -9.67 -9.58
C SER A 97 4.75 -8.89 -10.78
N TYR A 98 5.64 -8.26 -11.52
CA TYR A 98 5.35 -7.70 -12.83
C TYR A 98 5.76 -8.74 -13.88
N VAL A 99 4.82 -9.13 -14.73
CA VAL A 99 5.06 -10.08 -15.81
C VAL A 99 4.77 -9.34 -17.11
N PHE A 100 5.77 -9.23 -17.97
CA PHE A 100 5.60 -8.78 -19.34
C PHE A 100 5.27 -10.02 -20.18
N VAL A 101 4.07 -10.02 -20.75
CA VAL A 101 3.56 -11.09 -21.61
C VAL A 101 3.48 -10.50 -23.01
N GLY A 102 4.16 -11.13 -23.98
CA GLY A 102 3.98 -10.79 -25.39
C GLY A 102 2.51 -11.01 -25.75
N LYS A 103 1.86 -10.02 -26.36
CA LYS A 103 0.50 -10.18 -26.86
C LYS A 103 0.55 -11.08 -28.10
N ASP A 104 0.08 -12.31 -27.98
CA ASP A 104 -0.35 -13.06 -29.16
C ASP A 104 -1.64 -12.38 -29.65
N VAL A 105 -1.56 -11.75 -30.83
CA VAL A 105 -2.71 -11.16 -31.54
C VAL A 105 -3.50 -12.26 -32.23
#